data_AF-A0A7W5Z460-F1
#
_entry.id   AF-A0A7W5Z460-F1
#
_cell.length_a   1.000
_cell.length_b   1.000
_cell.length_c   1.000
_cell.angle_alpha   90.00
_cell.angle_beta   90.00
_cell.angle_gamma   90.00
#
_symmetry.space_group_name_H-M   'P 1'
#
loop_
_entity.id
_entity.type
_entity.pdbx_description
1 polymer ?
#
loop_
_entity_poly.entity_id
_entity_poly.type
_entity_poly.pdbx_seq_one_letter_code
_entity_poly.pdbx_strand_id
1 'polypeptide(L)'
;MTRKIVIWIAALTPLVIVLLEYIWQYFIRPRRIPVHRITAMADNLVATYGPFAEHEAFLRQQNEWYRGDLLAQGTWMLVRRHLHMRWEANDTELFDAREADKILNAKNTMPP
;
A
#
# COMPACT_ATOMS: atom_id res chain seq x y z
N MET A 1 37.89 5.38 -28.64
CA MET A 1 36.55 4.89 -28.24
C MET A 1 36.43 4.70 -26.72
N THR A 2 37.40 4.02 -26.10
CA THR A 2 37.49 3.75 -24.65
C THR A 2 37.39 4.98 -23.73
N ARG A 3 38.08 6.10 -24.03
CA ARG A 3 38.01 7.33 -23.21
C ARG A 3 36.60 7.92 -23.07
N LYS A 4 35.79 7.89 -24.12
CA LYS A 4 34.41 8.40 -24.10
C LYS A 4 33.52 7.52 -23.21
N ILE A 5 33.70 6.20 -23.29
CA ILE A 5 32.95 5.23 -22.46
C ILE A 5 33.25 5.45 -20.97
N VAL A 6 34.51 5.66 -20.60
CA VAL A 6 34.90 5.92 -19.19
C VAL A 6 34.23 7.19 -18.65
N ILE A 7 34.15 8.26 -19.46
CA ILE A 7 33.49 9.51 -19.07
C ILE A 7 31.99 9.28 -18.85
N TRP A 8 31.33 8.55 -19.75
CA TRP A 8 29.90 8.23 -19.61
C TRP A 8 29.61 7.37 -18.38
N ILE A 9 30.44 6.37 -18.10
CA ILE A 9 30.32 5.55 -16.89
C ILE A 9 30.48 6.42 -15.65
N ALA A 10 31.52 7.25 -15.58
CA ALA A 10 31.77 8.12 -14.42
C ALA A 10 30.60 9.11 -14.19
N ALA A 11 30.00 9.64 -15.26
CA ALA A 11 28.85 10.54 -15.17
C ALA A 11 27.56 9.85 -14.71
N LEU A 12 27.31 8.61 -15.14
CA LEU A 12 26.08 7.86 -14.82
C LEU A 12 26.15 7.12 -13.49
N THR A 13 27.34 6.77 -13.02
CA THR A 13 27.58 6.06 -11.75
C THR A 13 26.89 6.71 -10.54
N PRO A 14 27.04 8.03 -10.27
CA PRO A 14 26.38 8.63 -9.12
C PRO A 14 24.85 8.53 -9.21
N LEU A 15 24.28 8.64 -10.41
CA LEU A 15 22.84 8.53 -10.61
C LEU A 15 22.33 7.11 -10.32
N VAL A 16 23.07 6.08 -10.74
CA VAL A 16 22.74 4.68 -10.43
C VAL A 16 22.87 4.40 -8.93
N ILE A 17 23.90 4.92 -8.26
CA ILE A 17 24.08 4.74 -6.81
C ILE A 17 22.91 5.35 -6.04
N VAL A 18 22.50 6.57 -6.38
CA VAL A 18 21.36 7.24 -5.73
C VAL A 18 20.07 6.46 -5.95
N LEU A 19 19.83 5.97 -7.17
CA LEU A 19 18.67 5.13 -7.46
C LEU A 19 18.68 3.82 -6.65
N LEU A 20 19.86 3.18 -6.52
CA LEU A 20 19.98 1.94 -5.78
C LEU A 20 19.71 2.13 -4.28
N GLU A 21 20.25 3.20 -3.69
CA GLU A 21 19.97 3.60 -2.30
C GLU A 21 18.49 3.88 -2.08
N TYR A 22 17.87 4.62 -3.01
CA TYR A 22 16.43 4.89 -2.97
C TYR A 22 15.62 3.59 -2.98
N ILE A 23 15.92 2.68 -3.90
CA ILE A 23 15.23 1.38 -4.00
C ILE A 23 15.44 0.56 -2.73
N TRP A 24 16.65 0.55 -2.17
CA TRP A 24 16.96 -0.17 -0.95
C TRP A 24 16.15 0.36 0.24
N GLN A 25 16.14 1.67 0.45
CA GLN A 25 15.48 2.31 1.59
C GLN A 25 13.95 2.30 1.47
N TYR A 26 13.42 2.42 0.26
CA TYR A 26 11.97 2.51 0.02
C TYR A 26 11.30 1.15 -0.19
N PHE A 27 11.94 0.19 -0.87
CA PHE A 27 11.32 -1.10 -1.18
C PHE A 27 11.82 -2.25 -0.32
N ILE A 28 13.14 -2.35 -0.09
CA ILE A 28 13.71 -3.55 0.52
C ILE A 28 13.67 -3.46 2.05
N ARG A 29 14.10 -2.33 2.61
CA ARG A 29 14.14 -2.12 4.05
C ARG A 29 12.74 -2.15 4.70
N PRO A 30 11.67 -1.56 4.10
CA PRO A 30 10.34 -1.61 4.70
C PRO A 30 9.72 -3.00 4.65
N ARG A 31 10.08 -3.84 3.67
CA ARG A 31 9.64 -5.25 3.63
C ARG A 31 10.28 -6.12 4.71
N ARG A 32 11.36 -5.66 5.34
CA ARG A 32 11.93 -6.33 6.53
C ARG A 32 11.15 -5.99 7.80
N ILE A 33 10.25 -5.02 7.76
CA ILE A 33 9.35 -4.75 8.87
C ILE A 33 8.38 -5.94 8.98
N PRO A 34 8.25 -6.56 10.16
CA PRO A 34 7.35 -7.68 10.32
C PRO A 34 5.91 -7.33 9.96
N VAL A 35 5.23 -8.21 9.23
CA VAL A 35 3.84 -7.99 8.79
C VAL A 35 2.93 -7.63 9.96
N HIS A 36 3.10 -8.26 11.13
CA HIS A 36 2.31 -7.97 12.33
C HIS A 36 2.38 -6.50 12.79
N ARG A 37 3.51 -5.80 12.56
CA ARG A 37 3.62 -4.36 12.87
C ARG A 37 2.75 -3.53 11.94
N ILE A 38 2.75 -3.89 10.66
CA ILE A 38 1.98 -3.23 9.60
C ILE A 38 0.49 -3.46 9.85
N THR A 39 0.11 -4.70 10.18
CA THR A 39 -1.24 -5.08 10.59
C THR A 39 -1.68 -4.28 11.81
N ALA A 40 -0.88 -4.22 12.89
CA ALA A 40 -1.21 -3.47 14.08
C ALA A 40 -1.35 -1.95 13.82
N MET A 41 -0.52 -1.39 12.93
CA MET A 41 -0.66 0.01 12.50
C MET A 41 -1.96 0.24 11.73
N ALA A 42 -2.30 -0.67 10.81
CA ALA A 42 -3.57 -0.63 10.07
C ALA A 42 -4.77 -0.75 11.02
N ASP A 43 -4.74 -1.69 11.96
CA ASP A 43 -5.79 -1.91 12.96
C ASP A 43 -5.96 -0.68 13.85
N ASN A 44 -4.86 -0.04 14.27
CA ASN A 44 -4.90 1.20 15.04
C ASN A 44 -5.53 2.35 14.23
N LEU A 45 -5.18 2.49 12.95
CA LEU A 45 -5.77 3.50 12.08
C LEU A 45 -7.27 3.28 11.89
N VAL A 46 -7.69 2.03 11.66
CA VAL A 46 -9.12 1.68 11.54
C VAL A 46 -9.85 1.94 12.85
N ALA A 47 -9.26 1.59 14.00
CA ALA A 47 -9.85 1.85 15.30
C ALA A 47 -10.00 3.35 15.60
N THR A 48 -9.07 4.19 15.11
CA THR A 48 -9.07 5.63 15.38
C THR A 48 -9.93 6.42 14.40
N TYR A 49 -9.88 6.09 13.11
CA TYR A 49 -10.45 6.89 12.02
C TYR A 49 -11.56 6.17 11.24
N GLY A 50 -11.79 4.88 11.53
CA GLY A 50 -12.84 4.08 10.90
C GLY A 50 -12.75 4.08 9.38
N PRO A 51 -13.81 4.51 8.66
CA PRO A 51 -13.83 4.51 7.19
C PRO A 51 -12.82 5.49 6.57
N PHE A 52 -12.30 6.47 7.32
CA PHE A 52 -11.30 7.42 6.83
C PHE A 52 -9.85 6.93 7.03
N ALA A 53 -9.65 5.72 7.54
CA ALA A 53 -8.33 5.17 7.82
C ALA A 53 -7.41 5.17 6.59
N GLU A 54 -7.92 4.86 5.40
CA GLU A 54 -7.10 4.87 4.17
C GLU A 54 -6.66 6.30 3.80
N HIS A 55 -7.55 7.28 3.96
CA HIS A 55 -7.26 8.68 3.67
C HIS A 55 -6.18 9.23 4.63
N GLU A 56 -6.29 8.92 5.92
CA GLU A 56 -5.28 9.29 6.91
C GLU A 56 -3.92 8.61 6.66
N ALA A 57 -3.91 7.34 6.25
CA ALA A 57 -2.68 6.66 5.84
C ALA A 57 -2.01 7.38 4.66
N PHE A 58 -2.79 7.88 3.71
CA PHE A 58 -2.30 8.65 2.56
C PHE A 58 -1.71 10.02 2.98
N LEU A 59 -2.41 10.77 3.84
CA LEU A 59 -1.92 12.05 4.34
C LEU A 59 -0.60 11.89 5.10
N ARG A 60 -0.47 10.85 5.92
CA ARG A 60 0.77 10.52 6.64
C ARG A 60 1.88 10.14 5.67
N GLN A 61 1.60 9.32 4.66
CA GLN A 61 2.56 9.00 3.60
C GLN A 61 3.09 10.27 2.91
N GLN A 62 2.20 11.22 2.60
CA GLN A 62 2.57 12.47 1.93
C GLN A 62 3.38 13.38 2.84
N ASN A 63 3.06 13.44 4.13
CA ASN A 63 3.83 14.21 5.10
C ASN A 63 5.27 13.65 5.26
N GLU A 64 5.41 12.32 5.27
CA GLU A 64 6.75 11.69 5.32
C GLU A 64 7.54 11.89 4.01
N TRP A 65 6.86 12.01 2.86
CA TRP A 65 7.51 12.43 1.61
C TRP A 65 8.09 13.84 1.73
N TYR A 66 7.34 14.80 2.26
CA TYR A 66 7.85 16.17 2.47
C TYR A 66 9.02 16.22 3.46
N ARG A 67 9.06 15.29 4.43
CA ARG A 67 10.17 15.13 5.37
C ARG A 67 11.39 14.42 4.78
N GLY A 68 11.25 13.78 3.61
CA GLY A 68 12.30 13.01 2.97
C GLY A 68 12.59 11.67 3.65
N ASP A 69 11.71 11.18 4.52
CA ASP A 69 11.87 9.87 5.17
C ASP A 69 11.31 8.76 4.27
N LEU A 70 12.19 8.22 3.41
CA LEU A 70 11.86 7.17 2.46
C LEU A 70 11.44 5.86 3.13
N LEU A 71 11.95 5.57 4.33
CA LEU A 71 11.61 4.36 5.06
C LEU A 71 10.21 4.47 5.65
N ALA A 72 9.91 5.60 6.29
CA ALA A 72 8.57 5.87 6.81
C ALA A 72 7.55 5.89 5.65
N GLN A 73 7.90 6.52 4.52
CA GLN A 73 7.06 6.52 3.33
C GLN A 73 6.77 5.10 2.79
N GLY A 74 7.80 4.25 2.66
CA GLY A 74 7.63 2.87 2.22
C GLY A 74 6.82 2.02 3.20
N THR A 75 6.91 2.32 4.49
CA THR A 75 6.10 1.68 5.54
C THR A 75 4.62 2.03 5.37
N TRP A 76 4.30 3.31 5.19
CA TRP A 76 2.93 3.77 4.95
C TRP A 76 2.34 3.22 3.65
N MET A 77 3.15 3.04 2.60
CA MET A 77 2.71 2.38 1.37
C MET A 77 2.25 0.94 1.63
N LEU A 78 2.96 0.19 2.49
CA LEU A 78 2.57 -1.17 2.86
C LEU A 78 1.29 -1.19 3.72
N VAL A 79 1.17 -0.27 4.69
CA VAL A 79 -0.04 -0.12 5.52
C VAL A 79 -1.26 0.15 4.63
N ARG A 80 -1.14 1.10 3.70
CA ARG A 80 -2.21 1.45 2.77
C ARG A 80 -2.59 0.28 1.87
N ARG A 81 -1.62 -0.47 1.34
CA ARG A 81 -1.90 -1.68 0.56
C ARG A 81 -2.67 -2.72 1.37
N HIS A 82 -2.35 -2.87 2.65
CA HIS A 82 -3.04 -3.79 3.56
C HIS A 82 -4.47 -3.34 3.86
N LEU A 83 -4.70 -2.04 4.06
CA LEU A 83 -6.04 -1.47 4.23
C LEU A 83 -6.90 -1.67 2.98
N HIS A 84 -6.33 -1.40 1.80
CA HIS A 84 -7.02 -1.55 0.53
C HIS A 84 -7.46 -3.00 0.28
N MET A 85 -6.56 -3.97 0.48
CA MET A 85 -6.88 -5.40 0.35
C MET A 85 -8.02 -5.84 1.29
N ARG A 86 -8.08 -5.29 2.50
CA ARG A 86 -9.16 -5.58 3.46
C ARG A 86 -10.48 -4.96 3.04
N TRP A 87 -10.44 -3.75 2.49
CA TRP A 87 -11.64 -3.10 1.97
C TRP A 87 -12.22 -3.88 0.78
N GLU A 88 -11.39 -4.25 -0.18
CA GLU A 88 -11.79 -5.06 -1.35
C GLU A 88 -12.39 -6.41 -0.93
N ALA A 89 -11.79 -7.08 0.06
CA ALA A 89 -12.31 -8.33 0.59
C ALA A 89 -13.70 -8.14 1.23
N ASN A 90 -13.86 -7.12 2.09
CA ASN A 90 -15.15 -6.83 2.73
C ASN A 90 -16.25 -6.45 1.72
N ASP A 91 -15.92 -5.69 0.67
CA ASP A 91 -16.87 -5.28 -0.36
C ASP A 91 -17.35 -6.48 -1.18
N THR A 92 -16.44 -7.43 -1.45
CA THR A 92 -16.76 -8.69 -2.14
C THR A 92 -17.72 -9.55 -1.30
N GLU A 93 -17.45 -9.71 0.00
CA GLU A 93 -18.34 -10.47 0.90
C GLU A 93 -19.74 -9.85 1.00
N LEU A 94 -19.81 -8.51 1.08
CA LEU A 94 -21.09 -7.78 1.10
C LEU A 94 -21.87 -7.95 -0.20
N PHE A 95 -21.18 -7.96 -1.34
CA PHE A 95 -21.80 -8.19 -2.65
C PHE A 95 -22.41 -9.59 -2.74
N ASP A 96 -21.65 -10.61 -2.35
CA ASP A 96 -22.11 -12.01 -2.37
C ASP A 96 -23.32 -12.24 -1.45
N ALA A 97 -23.28 -11.67 -0.24
CA ALA A 97 -24.41 -11.74 0.70
C ALA A 97 -25.68 -11.09 0.14
N ARG A 98 -25.54 -9.92 -0.50
CA ARG A 98 -26.67 -9.20 -1.09
C ARG A 98 -27.26 -9.93 -2.29
N GLU A 99 -26.43 -10.64 -3.07
CA GLU A 99 -26.90 -11.45 -4.19
C GLU A 99 -27.61 -12.72 -3.71
N ALA A 100 -27.10 -13.38 -2.66
CA ALA A 100 -27.77 -14.51 -2.03
C ALA A 100 -29.17 -14.16 -1.51
N ASP A 101 -29.31 -12.98 -0.89
CA ASP A 101 -30.61 -12.47 -0.41
C ASP A 101 -31.59 -12.21 -1.55
N LYS A 102 -31.12 -11.67 -2.69
CA LYS A 102 -31.99 -11.49 -3.88
C LYS A 102 -32.50 -12.81 -4.43
N ILE A 103 -31.64 -13.83 -4.50
CA ILE A 103 -32.01 -15.16 -5.00
C ILE A 103 -33.03 -15.79 -4.06
N LEU A 104 -32.83 -15.68 -2.75
CA LEU A 104 -33.76 -16.16 -1.74
C LEU A 104 -35.13 -15.47 -1.86
N ASN A 105 -35.13 -14.14 -1.99
CA ASN A 105 -36.36 -13.36 -2.14
C ASN A 105 -37.10 -13.70 -3.44
N ALA A 106 -36.38 -13.78 -4.57
CA ALA A 106 -36.94 -14.16 -5.87
C ALA A 106 -37.64 -15.54 -5.81
N LYS A 107 -37.02 -16.51 -5.13
CA LYS A 107 -37.59 -17.84 -4.91
C LYS A 107 -38.87 -17.81 -4.07
N ASN A 108 -38.96 -16.91 -3.09
CA ASN A 108 -40.13 -16.77 -2.22
C ASN A 108 -41.27 -15.97 -2.87
N THR A 109 -40.99 -15.14 -3.89
CA THR A 109 -41.99 -14.32 -4.59
C THR A 109 -42.62 -14.98 -5.82
N MET A 110 -42.13 -16.16 -6.24
CA MET A 110 -42.71 -16.89 -7.37
C MET A 110 -43.94 -17.67 -6.89
N PRO A 111 -45.14 -17.46 -7.48
CA PRO A 111 -46.31 -18.28 -7.15
C PRO A 111 -46.04 -19.75 -7.55
N PRO A 112 -46.60 -20.72 -6.80
CA PRO A 112 -46.36 -22.15 -7.00
C PRO A 112 -46.80 -22.67 -8.38
#